data_AF-A0A7V2YYW2-F1
#
_entry.id   AF-A0A7V2YYW2-F1
#
_cell.length_a   1.000
_cell.length_b   1.000
_cell.length_c   1.000
_cell.angle_alpha   90.00
_cell.angle_beta   90.00
_cell.angle_gamma   90.00
#
_symmetry.space_group_name_H-M   'P 1'
#
loop_
_entity.id
_entity.type
_entity.pdbx_description
1 polymer ?
#
loop_
_entity_poly.entity_id
_entity_poly.type
_entity_poly.pdbx_seq_one_letter_code
_entity_poly.pdbx_strand_id
1 'polypeptide(L)'
;MKPTMNKLRRIPPFEFENWAVIALGGIPNKTVDATSPSRHNDKDMGIDGRIYPVSAAPKKEEAVFDFRNVWYPIQVKQKDKAGRPDIDAFEAVMTRHDCTKGFFVSFDYSSDAIAEIQSFTKGMDFETFRADDKTIRAVELNFIIIGEVASQISDEVEKQYPKIPWHIMRAMRNRIVHAYFSIDLKLLWDTIQNDLPPLSPMLEKILQN
;
A
#
# COMPACT_ATOMS: atom_id res chain seq x y z
N MET A 1 -13.30 -3.89 -6.55
CA MET A 1 -13.24 -2.42 -6.50
C MET A 1 -12.34 -2.05 -5.33
N LYS A 2 -11.22 -1.36 -5.54
CA LYS A 2 -10.29 -1.00 -4.44
C LYS A 2 -10.83 0.23 -3.68
N PRO A 3 -10.74 0.30 -2.34
CA PRO A 3 -11.40 1.35 -1.56
C PRO A 3 -10.64 2.69 -1.61
N THR A 4 -11.34 3.82 -1.65
CA THR A 4 -10.81 5.20 -1.50
C THR A 4 -10.01 5.40 -0.20
N MET A 5 -9.05 6.31 -0.14
CA MET A 5 -8.31 6.67 1.10
C MET A 5 -9.25 7.01 2.29
N ASN A 6 -10.34 7.74 2.05
CA ASN A 6 -11.36 8.03 3.06
C ASN A 6 -12.25 6.81 3.40
N LYS A 7 -12.43 5.84 2.49
CA LYS A 7 -12.99 4.53 2.83
C LYS A 7 -11.98 3.69 3.60
N LEU A 8 -10.69 3.67 3.25
CA LEU A 8 -9.63 2.93 3.95
C LEU A 8 -9.50 3.34 5.42
N ARG A 9 -9.66 4.64 5.73
CA ARG A 9 -9.70 5.13 7.11
C ARG A 9 -10.99 4.79 7.88
N ARG A 10 -12.07 4.51 7.17
CA ARG A 10 -13.39 4.14 7.73
C ARG A 10 -13.67 2.64 7.63
N ILE A 11 -12.79 1.90 6.97
CA ILE A 11 -12.88 0.47 6.81
C ILE A 11 -12.63 -0.15 8.19
N PRO A 12 -13.52 -1.04 8.66
CA PRO A 12 -13.26 -1.80 9.87
C PRO A 12 -11.85 -2.43 9.77
N PRO A 13 -11.00 -2.34 10.80
CA PRO A 13 -9.59 -2.76 10.74
C PRO A 13 -9.38 -4.10 10.00
N PHE A 14 -10.28 -5.04 10.25
CA PHE A 14 -10.37 -6.35 9.62
C PHE A 14 -10.40 -6.37 8.07
N GLU A 15 -11.10 -5.44 7.43
CA GLU A 15 -11.23 -5.39 5.96
C GLU A 15 -9.96 -4.82 5.30
N PHE A 16 -9.23 -3.94 6.00
CA PHE A 16 -7.94 -3.42 5.56
C PHE A 16 -6.83 -4.48 5.68
N GLU A 17 -6.80 -5.19 6.82
CA GLU A 17 -5.91 -6.33 7.06
C GLU A 17 -6.01 -7.37 5.94
N ASN A 18 -7.24 -7.73 5.54
CA ASN A 18 -7.48 -8.67 4.45
C ASN A 18 -6.92 -8.19 3.10
N TRP A 19 -7.05 -6.89 2.80
CA TRP A 19 -6.51 -6.30 1.57
C TRP A 19 -4.98 -6.34 1.55
N ALA A 20 -4.32 -6.00 2.67
CA ALA A 20 -2.87 -5.98 2.77
C ALA A 20 -2.27 -7.39 2.60
N VAL A 21 -2.92 -8.41 3.19
CA VAL A 21 -2.53 -9.82 3.02
C VAL A 21 -2.62 -10.24 1.55
N ILE A 22 -3.70 -9.90 0.84
CA ILE A 22 -3.86 -10.21 -0.59
C ILE A 22 -2.80 -9.50 -1.44
N ALA A 23 -2.52 -8.23 -1.16
CA ALA A 23 -1.54 -7.43 -1.90
C ALA A 23 -0.12 -8.01 -1.83
N LEU A 24 0.21 -8.69 -0.73
CA LEU A 24 1.48 -9.38 -0.50
C LEU A 24 1.49 -10.84 -1.02
N GLY A 25 0.45 -11.25 -1.75
CA GLY A 25 0.33 -12.61 -2.29
C GLY A 25 -0.11 -13.66 -1.26
N GLY A 26 -0.63 -13.22 -0.11
CA GLY A 26 -1.13 -14.09 0.96
C GLY A 26 -2.62 -14.40 0.85
N ILE A 27 -3.07 -15.31 1.74
CA ILE A 27 -4.48 -15.69 1.90
C ILE A 27 -4.99 -15.10 3.23
N PRO A 28 -6.00 -14.20 3.22
CA PRO A 28 -6.59 -13.64 4.42
C PRO A 28 -7.49 -14.64 5.14
N ASN A 29 -7.66 -14.46 6.46
CA ASN A 29 -8.57 -15.27 7.26
C ASN A 29 -10.03 -14.88 6.97
N LYS A 30 -10.75 -15.63 6.11
CA LYS A 30 -12.20 -15.44 5.92
C LYS A 30 -12.96 -15.68 7.24
N THR A 31 -14.00 -14.88 7.51
CA THR A 31 -15.05 -15.27 8.46
C THR A 31 -15.61 -16.63 8.06
N VAL A 32 -15.62 -17.54 9.03
CA VAL A 32 -16.14 -18.90 9.01
C VAL A 32 -17.31 -19.07 8.03
N ASP A 33 -17.10 -19.79 6.92
CA ASP A 33 -18.21 -20.44 6.21
C ASP A 33 -18.71 -21.55 7.13
N ALA A 34 -19.99 -21.50 7.51
CA ALA A 34 -20.63 -22.39 8.49
C ALA A 34 -20.75 -23.87 8.06
N THR A 35 -20.00 -24.32 7.04
CA THR A 35 -20.13 -25.64 6.43
C THR A 35 -18.83 -26.45 6.36
N SER A 36 -17.71 -25.95 6.91
CA SER A 36 -16.43 -26.69 6.90
C SER A 36 -15.91 -26.97 8.32
N PRO A 37 -15.85 -28.24 8.78
CA PRO A 37 -15.61 -28.58 10.19
C PRO A 37 -14.14 -28.60 10.62
N SER A 38 -13.19 -28.04 9.86
CA SER A 38 -11.74 -28.26 10.12
C SER A 38 -10.81 -27.07 9.86
N ARG A 39 -11.21 -25.84 10.18
CA ARG A 39 -10.24 -24.73 10.27
C ARG A 39 -10.44 -23.97 11.56
N HIS A 40 -9.43 -24.08 12.44
CA HIS A 40 -9.35 -23.37 13.70
C HIS A 40 -9.61 -21.87 13.52
N ASN A 41 -10.34 -21.29 14.46
CA ASN A 41 -10.60 -19.86 14.57
C ASN A 41 -9.28 -19.11 14.83
N ASP A 42 -8.51 -18.85 13.76
CA ASP A 42 -7.21 -18.18 13.85
C ASP A 42 -7.33 -16.64 13.91
N LYS A 43 -8.55 -16.10 13.96
CA LYS A 43 -8.81 -14.67 14.14
C LYS A 43 -8.44 -14.14 15.53
N ASP A 44 -8.36 -15.00 16.54
CA ASP A 44 -8.22 -14.58 17.95
C ASP A 44 -6.77 -14.50 18.45
N MET A 45 -5.77 -14.66 17.58
CA MET A 45 -4.38 -14.86 18.03
C MET A 45 -3.36 -13.93 17.37
N GLY A 46 -3.75 -12.79 16.79
CA GLY A 46 -2.75 -11.82 16.28
C GLY A 46 -2.04 -12.23 14.99
N ILE A 47 -2.66 -13.08 14.17
CA ILE A 47 -2.26 -13.33 12.78
C ILE A 47 -3.37 -12.85 11.86
N ASP A 48 -3.03 -11.94 10.95
CA ASP A 48 -3.98 -11.35 10.01
C ASP A 48 -4.07 -12.17 8.71
N GLY A 49 -3.03 -12.95 8.39
CA GLY A 49 -3.07 -13.84 7.25
C GLY A 49 -1.85 -14.74 7.11
N ARG A 50 -1.81 -15.45 5.97
CA ARG A 50 -0.75 -16.41 5.65
C ARG A 50 -0.10 -16.06 4.31
N ILE A 51 1.22 -15.89 4.29
CA ILE A 51 2.02 -15.72 3.08
C ILE A 51 2.66 -17.05 2.70
N TYR A 52 2.58 -17.40 1.42
CA TYR A 52 3.22 -18.59 0.87
C TYR A 52 4.40 -18.15 -0.01
N PRO A 53 5.65 -18.32 0.42
CA PRO A 53 6.81 -17.86 -0.33
C PRO A 53 6.93 -18.62 -1.67
N VAL A 54 7.38 -17.92 -2.72
CA VAL A 54 7.58 -18.51 -4.06
C VAL A 54 8.60 -19.66 -4.04
N SER A 55 9.55 -19.65 -3.10
CA SER A 55 10.51 -20.75 -2.88
C SER A 55 9.86 -22.04 -2.32
N ALA A 56 8.61 -21.98 -1.87
CA ALA A 56 7.81 -23.14 -1.44
C ALA A 56 6.85 -23.65 -2.53
N ALA A 57 6.83 -23.02 -3.72
CA ALA A 57 6.20 -23.61 -4.89
C ALA A 57 7.06 -24.79 -5.39
N PRO A 58 6.51 -25.99 -5.57
CA PRO A 58 7.31 -27.17 -5.85
C PRO A 58 8.07 -27.03 -7.17
N LYS A 59 9.40 -27.18 -7.14
CA LYS A 59 10.15 -27.60 -8.31
C LYS A 59 9.78 -29.05 -8.56
N LYS A 60 9.38 -29.38 -9.79
CA LYS A 60 9.04 -30.75 -10.18
C LYS A 60 10.18 -31.69 -9.80
N GLU A 61 9.79 -32.81 -9.21
CA GLU A 61 10.58 -34.00 -8.95
C GLU A 61 11.70 -33.86 -7.90
N GLU A 62 11.33 -33.90 -6.61
CA GLU A 62 12.07 -34.67 -5.60
C GLU A 62 11.23 -34.85 -4.33
N ALA A 63 11.31 -36.05 -3.76
CA ALA A 63 10.31 -36.65 -2.90
C ALA A 63 10.58 -36.42 -1.40
N VAL A 64 9.49 -36.30 -0.62
CA VAL A 64 9.37 -36.79 0.77
C VAL A 64 10.28 -36.12 1.81
N PHE A 65 10.00 -34.86 2.16
CA PHE A 65 10.16 -34.31 3.51
C PHE A 65 9.21 -33.11 3.66
N ASP A 66 8.11 -33.30 4.39
CA ASP A 66 7.26 -32.27 5.03
C ASP A 66 7.01 -30.91 4.32
N PHE A 67 6.91 -30.86 2.99
CA PHE A 67 6.56 -29.64 2.25
C PHE A 67 5.09 -29.22 2.41
N ARG A 68 4.27 -30.05 3.05
CA ARG A 68 2.89 -29.73 3.36
C ARG A 68 2.89 -28.76 4.54
N ASN A 69 2.71 -27.47 4.25
CA ASN A 69 2.39 -26.39 5.20
C ASN A 69 3.53 -25.41 5.57
N VAL A 70 4.46 -25.09 4.67
CA VAL A 70 5.31 -23.89 4.88
C VAL A 70 4.49 -22.65 4.53
N TRP A 71 3.82 -22.07 5.53
CA TRP A 71 3.22 -20.74 5.46
C TRP A 71 3.92 -19.83 6.45
N TYR A 72 4.03 -18.56 6.12
CA TYR A 72 4.56 -17.54 7.01
C TYR A 72 3.40 -16.71 7.56
N PRO A 73 3.18 -16.67 8.88
CA PRO A 73 2.22 -15.76 9.46
C PRO A 73 2.57 -14.33 9.07
N ILE A 74 1.54 -13.53 8.82
CA ILE A 74 1.68 -12.09 8.68
C ILE A 74 0.74 -11.39 9.65
N GLN A 75 1.27 -10.37 10.33
CA GLN A 75 0.50 -9.39 11.07
C GLN A 75 0.77 -8.00 10.49
N VAL A 76 -0.29 -7.22 10.31
CA VAL A 76 -0.29 -5.89 9.71
C VAL A 76 -0.89 -4.92 10.71
N LYS A 77 -0.14 -3.88 11.09
CA LYS A 77 -0.61 -2.89 12.07
C LYS A 77 -0.30 -1.47 11.62
N GLN A 78 -1.15 -0.51 12.01
CA GLN A 78 -0.81 0.90 11.82
C GLN A 78 0.43 1.25 12.66
N LYS A 79 1.32 2.09 12.14
CA LYS A 79 2.64 2.39 12.71
C LYS A 79 2.54 2.98 14.11
N ASP A 80 1.57 3.85 14.36
CA ASP A 80 1.25 4.44 15.67
C ASP A 80 0.72 3.40 16.69
N LYS A 81 0.20 2.28 16.18
CA LYS A 81 -0.33 1.17 16.99
C LYS A 81 0.64 -0.01 17.06
N ALA A 82 1.77 0.03 16.37
CA ALA A 82 2.77 -1.02 16.38
C ALA A 82 3.82 -0.76 17.47
N GLY A 83 3.89 -1.63 18.47
CA GLY A 83 4.91 -1.57 19.52
C GLY A 83 5.58 -2.91 19.77
N ARG A 84 6.63 -2.91 20.60
CA ARG A 84 7.31 -4.14 21.04
C ARG A 84 6.34 -5.18 21.65
N PRO A 85 5.33 -4.80 22.47
CA PRO A 85 4.35 -5.76 22.97
C PRO A 85 3.57 -6.51 21.87
N ASP A 86 3.34 -5.88 20.72
CA ASP A 86 2.66 -6.50 19.59
C ASP A 86 3.56 -7.49 18.85
N ILE A 87 4.83 -7.12 18.70
CA ILE A 87 5.84 -8.00 18.12
C ILE A 87 6.04 -9.21 19.03
N ASP A 88 6.10 -9.02 20.35
CA ASP A 88 6.20 -10.12 21.31
C ASP A 88 4.98 -11.05 21.25
N ALA A 89 3.78 -10.49 21.10
CA ALA A 89 2.55 -11.27 20.91
C ALA A 89 2.62 -12.08 19.60
N PHE A 90 3.09 -11.47 18.51
CA PHE A 90 3.29 -12.14 17.22
C PHE A 90 4.32 -13.28 17.32
N GLU A 91 5.47 -13.03 17.94
CA GLU A 91 6.53 -14.02 18.16
C GLU A 91 6.04 -15.19 19.03
N ALA A 92 5.23 -14.93 20.05
CA ALA A 92 4.60 -15.96 20.87
C ALA A 92 3.64 -16.84 20.05
N VAL A 93 2.93 -16.24 19.09
CA VAL A 93 2.05 -16.98 18.18
C VAL A 93 2.84 -17.80 17.19
N MET A 94 3.91 -17.25 16.63
CA MET A 94 4.84 -17.98 15.77
C MET A 94 5.42 -19.20 16.49
N THR A 95 5.83 -19.04 17.74
CA THR A 95 6.35 -20.13 18.58
C THR A 95 5.31 -21.23 18.80
N ARG A 96 4.04 -20.86 19.04
CA ARG A 96 2.95 -21.84 19.22
C ARG A 96 2.62 -22.64 17.96
N HIS A 97 2.84 -22.05 16.78
CA HIS A 97 2.59 -22.70 15.49
C HIS A 97 3.86 -23.28 14.85
N ASP A 98 4.96 -23.39 15.60
CA ASP A 98 6.27 -23.87 15.13
C ASP A 98 6.75 -23.14 13.85
N CYS A 99 6.40 -21.85 13.75
CA CYS A 99 6.75 -21.00 12.62
C CYS A 99 8.11 -20.33 12.88
N THR A 100 9.10 -20.66 12.07
CA THR A 100 10.46 -20.07 12.16
C THR A 100 10.60 -18.74 11.41
N LYS A 101 9.61 -18.37 10.58
CA LYS A 101 9.61 -17.14 9.77
C LYS A 101 8.20 -16.56 9.71
N GLY A 102 8.10 -15.24 9.77
CA GLY A 102 6.84 -14.48 9.73
C GLY A 102 7.10 -13.03 9.37
N PHE A 103 6.05 -12.31 8.96
CA PHE A 103 6.11 -10.89 8.60
C PHE A 103 5.30 -10.06 9.59
N PHE A 104 5.96 -9.15 10.29
CA PHE A 104 5.27 -8.09 11.02
C PHE A 104 5.40 -6.79 10.22
N VAL A 105 4.30 -6.33 9.64
CA VAL A 105 4.28 -5.15 8.76
C VAL A 105 3.61 -4.02 9.52
N SER A 106 4.37 -2.98 9.83
CA SER A 106 3.79 -1.71 10.26
C SER A 106 3.65 -0.77 9.07
N PHE A 107 2.51 -0.11 8.92
CA PHE A 107 2.26 0.85 7.85
C PHE A 107 1.78 2.17 8.43
N ASP A 108 2.15 3.28 7.80
CA ASP A 108 1.62 4.60 8.12
C ASP A 108 0.90 5.15 6.90
N TYR A 109 0.04 6.13 7.09
CA TYR A 109 -0.52 6.89 5.98
C TYR A 109 0.47 8.02 5.66
N SER A 110 0.92 8.12 4.41
CA SER A 110 1.68 9.29 3.92
C SER A 110 0.92 10.56 4.30
N SER A 111 1.61 11.53 4.91
CA SER A 111 0.98 12.71 5.52
C SER A 111 0.20 13.56 4.51
N ASP A 112 0.64 13.54 3.26
CA ASP A 112 0.00 14.04 2.04
C ASP A 112 1.04 13.86 0.93
N ALA A 113 0.72 13.12 -0.13
CA ALA A 113 1.68 12.82 -1.20
C ALA A 113 2.19 14.09 -1.90
N ILE A 114 1.36 15.15 -1.99
CA ILE A 114 1.78 16.43 -2.58
C ILE A 114 2.75 17.14 -1.63
N ALA A 115 2.46 17.16 -0.32
CA ALA A 115 3.34 17.76 0.67
C ALA A 115 4.70 17.04 0.75
N GLU A 116 4.72 15.72 0.61
CA GLU A 116 5.96 14.94 0.56
C GLU A 116 6.80 15.30 -0.67
N ILE A 117 6.19 15.38 -1.87
CA ILE A 117 6.88 15.81 -3.10
C ILE A 117 7.50 17.20 -2.90
N GLN A 118 6.73 18.15 -2.35
CA GLN A 118 7.22 19.52 -2.09
C GLN A 118 8.36 19.53 -1.07
N SER A 119 8.31 18.68 -0.05
CA SER A 119 9.36 18.54 0.95
C SER A 119 10.65 17.99 0.34
N PHE A 120 10.57 16.93 -0.45
CA PHE A 120 11.75 16.31 -1.08
C PHE A 120 12.44 17.22 -2.09
N THR A 121 11.67 18.07 -2.77
CA THR A 121 12.17 18.98 -3.81
C THR A 121 12.48 20.39 -3.29
N LYS A 122 12.28 20.63 -1.99
CA LYS A 122 12.47 21.96 -1.39
C LYS A 122 13.92 22.43 -1.54
N GLY A 123 14.09 23.59 -2.18
CA GLY A 123 15.39 24.21 -2.38
C GLY A 123 16.23 23.55 -3.49
N MET A 124 15.68 22.58 -4.21
CA MET A 124 16.31 22.04 -5.41
C MET A 124 15.99 22.90 -6.63
N ASP A 125 16.96 22.99 -7.54
CA ASP A 125 16.70 23.35 -8.93
C ASP A 125 16.59 22.08 -9.79
N PHE A 126 16.33 22.26 -11.09
CA PHE A 126 16.16 21.14 -12.01
C PHE A 126 17.43 20.28 -12.13
N GLU A 127 18.63 20.87 -12.12
CA GLU A 127 19.86 20.12 -12.27
C GLU A 127 20.16 19.27 -11.03
N THR A 128 19.92 19.83 -9.84
CA THR A 128 20.02 19.09 -8.57
C THR A 128 19.02 17.94 -8.53
N PHE A 129 17.76 18.18 -8.92
CA PHE A 129 16.72 17.16 -8.97
C PHE A 129 17.08 16.04 -9.96
N ARG A 130 17.51 16.40 -11.18
CA ARG A 130 17.88 15.44 -12.23
C ARG A 130 19.05 14.55 -11.84
N ALA A 131 19.95 15.04 -10.99
CA ALA A 131 21.12 14.29 -10.52
C ALA A 131 20.84 13.41 -9.30
N ASP A 132 19.67 13.53 -8.66
CA ASP A 132 19.32 12.77 -7.46
C ASP A 132 18.25 11.70 -7.74
N ASP A 133 18.72 10.52 -8.16
CA ASP A 133 17.88 9.35 -8.41
C ASP A 133 16.99 9.00 -7.21
N LYS A 134 17.48 9.17 -5.97
CA LYS A 134 16.68 8.87 -4.77
C LYS A 134 15.46 9.76 -4.70
N THR A 135 15.64 11.05 -4.94
CA THR A 135 14.55 12.03 -4.92
C THR A 135 13.59 11.80 -6.09
N ILE A 136 14.10 11.48 -7.28
CA ILE A 136 13.27 11.09 -8.43
C ILE A 136 12.38 9.90 -8.07
N ARG A 137 12.94 8.82 -7.49
CA ARG A 137 12.15 7.63 -7.09
C ARG A 137 11.09 7.94 -6.03
N ALA A 138 11.43 8.78 -5.05
CA ALA A 138 10.48 9.20 -4.01
C ALA A 138 9.31 10.02 -4.59
N VAL A 139 9.60 10.88 -5.56
CA VAL A 139 8.60 11.69 -6.28
C VAL A 139 7.72 10.81 -7.18
N GLU A 140 8.31 9.91 -7.97
CA GLU A 140 7.58 8.96 -8.83
C GLU A 140 6.56 8.14 -8.03
N LEU A 141 6.96 7.63 -6.86
CA LEU A 141 6.07 6.88 -5.98
C LEU A 141 4.89 7.73 -5.50
N ASN A 142 5.14 8.98 -5.13
CA ASN A 142 4.08 9.88 -4.69
C ASN A 142 3.10 10.25 -5.82
N PHE A 143 3.58 10.42 -7.06
CA PHE A 143 2.68 10.58 -8.21
C PHE A 143 1.84 9.33 -8.49
N ILE A 144 2.39 8.12 -8.29
CA ILE A 144 1.62 6.87 -8.37
C ILE A 144 0.51 6.87 -7.30
N ILE A 145 0.82 7.27 -6.06
CA ILE A 145 -0.15 7.36 -4.97
C ILE A 145 -1.26 8.36 -5.33
N ILE A 146 -0.90 9.56 -5.81
CA ILE A 146 -1.87 10.58 -6.24
C ILE A 146 -2.81 10.03 -7.31
N GLY A 147 -2.27 9.36 -8.35
CA GLY A 147 -3.09 8.79 -9.42
C GLY A 147 -3.93 7.59 -8.99
N GLU A 148 -3.45 6.77 -8.06
CA GLU A 148 -4.23 5.67 -7.47
C GLU A 148 -5.42 6.23 -6.69
N VAL A 149 -5.21 7.27 -5.86
CA VAL A 149 -6.30 7.94 -5.14
C VAL A 149 -7.30 8.58 -6.12
N ALA A 150 -6.81 9.28 -7.14
CA ALA A 150 -7.66 9.90 -8.17
C ALA A 150 -8.50 8.88 -8.95
N SER A 151 -8.04 7.62 -9.06
CA SER A 151 -8.81 6.54 -9.70
C SER A 151 -9.93 5.98 -8.85
N GLN A 152 -9.95 6.31 -7.56
CA GLN A 152 -10.95 5.84 -6.62
C GLN A 152 -12.04 6.90 -6.35
N ILE A 153 -11.84 8.14 -6.78
CA ILE A 153 -12.83 9.23 -6.68
C ILE A 153 -14.08 8.88 -7.48
N SER A 154 -15.26 9.11 -6.91
CA SER A 154 -16.53 8.81 -7.57
C SER A 154 -16.90 9.88 -8.59
N ASP A 155 -17.72 9.49 -9.57
CA ASP A 155 -18.19 10.39 -10.63
C ASP A 155 -18.92 11.62 -10.07
N GLU A 156 -19.63 11.47 -8.94
CA GLU A 156 -20.32 12.59 -8.29
C GLU A 156 -19.34 13.64 -7.78
N VAL A 157 -18.25 13.21 -7.12
CA VAL A 157 -17.20 14.11 -6.63
C VAL A 157 -16.45 14.73 -7.80
N GLU A 158 -16.13 13.95 -8.83
CA GLU A 158 -15.47 14.46 -10.04
C GLU A 158 -16.31 15.56 -10.73
N LYS A 159 -17.63 15.36 -10.83
CA LYS A 159 -18.57 16.37 -11.36
C LYS A 159 -18.69 17.61 -10.47
N GLN A 160 -18.60 17.45 -9.15
CA GLN A 160 -18.65 18.57 -8.21
C GLN A 160 -17.39 19.43 -8.24
N TYR A 161 -16.23 18.83 -8.55
CA TYR A 161 -14.93 19.51 -8.59
C TYR A 161 -14.26 19.39 -9.97
N PRO A 162 -14.85 19.96 -11.04
CA PRO A 162 -14.39 19.78 -12.42
C PRO A 162 -13.09 20.52 -12.74
N LYS A 163 -12.68 21.46 -11.88
CA LYS A 163 -11.42 22.19 -12.02
C LYS A 163 -10.20 21.36 -11.63
N ILE A 164 -10.40 20.26 -10.89
CA ILE A 164 -9.32 19.33 -10.55
C ILE A 164 -9.12 18.40 -11.76
N PRO A 165 -7.88 18.25 -12.27
CA PRO A 165 -7.60 17.49 -13.47
C PRO A 165 -7.54 15.98 -13.18
N TRP A 166 -8.63 15.39 -12.69
CA TRP A 166 -8.70 13.99 -12.24
C TRP A 166 -8.21 13.00 -13.30
N HIS A 167 -8.60 13.21 -14.56
CA HIS A 167 -8.17 12.37 -15.68
C HIS A 167 -6.65 12.40 -15.90
N ILE A 168 -6.01 13.56 -15.74
CA ILE A 168 -4.56 13.72 -15.88
C ILE A 168 -3.84 13.03 -14.72
N MET A 169 -4.34 13.20 -13.49
CA MET A 169 -3.78 12.54 -12.31
C MET A 169 -3.81 11.00 -12.46
N ARG A 170 -4.92 10.45 -12.96
CA ARG A 170 -5.03 9.01 -13.29
C ARG A 170 -4.04 8.60 -14.40
N ALA A 171 -3.93 9.40 -15.45
CA ALA A 171 -3.03 9.14 -16.57
C ALA A 171 -1.55 9.16 -16.17
N MET A 172 -1.15 10.05 -15.24
CA MET A 172 0.22 10.11 -14.73
C MET A 172 0.68 8.81 -14.09
N ARG A 173 -0.16 8.17 -13.26
CA ARG A 173 0.13 6.84 -12.70
C ARG A 173 0.43 5.83 -13.81
N ASN A 174 -0.42 5.76 -14.83
CA ASN A 174 -0.23 4.81 -15.93
C ASN A 174 1.06 5.12 -16.71
N ARG A 175 1.37 6.40 -16.94
CA ARG A 175 2.62 6.81 -17.59
C ARG A 175 3.82 6.39 -16.76
N ILE A 176 3.85 6.65 -15.45
CA ILE A 176 5.00 6.33 -14.58
C ILE A 176 5.18 4.81 -14.44
N VAL A 177 4.09 4.06 -14.21
CA VAL A 177 4.14 2.60 -14.04
C VAL A 177 4.49 1.85 -15.33
N HIS A 178 4.13 2.37 -16.50
CA HIS A 178 4.43 1.69 -17.77
C HIS A 178 5.69 2.20 -18.47
N ALA A 179 6.18 3.38 -18.10
CA ALA A 179 7.34 4.01 -18.73
C ALA A 179 8.61 3.96 -17.89
N TYR A 180 8.85 2.85 -17.18
CA TYR A 180 10.05 2.60 -16.37
C TYR A 180 11.40 2.98 -17.01
N PHE A 181 11.46 3.21 -18.33
CA PHE A 181 12.67 3.56 -19.08
C PHE A 181 12.72 4.99 -19.64
N SER A 182 11.66 5.82 -19.57
CA SER A 182 11.70 7.18 -20.17
C SER A 182 10.61 8.12 -19.67
N ILE A 183 10.66 8.45 -18.37
CA ILE A 183 9.95 9.63 -17.86
C ILE A 183 10.77 10.86 -18.25
N ASP A 184 10.11 11.83 -18.86
CA ASP A 184 10.70 13.14 -19.12
C ASP A 184 10.82 13.88 -17.78
N LEU A 185 12.05 13.93 -17.24
CA LEU A 185 12.32 14.57 -15.96
C LEU A 185 12.05 16.07 -15.98
N LYS A 186 12.11 16.72 -17.16
CA LYS A 186 11.82 18.14 -17.29
C LYS A 186 10.32 18.38 -17.13
N LEU A 187 9.50 17.55 -17.77
CA LEU A 187 8.06 17.57 -17.59
C LEU A 187 7.67 17.24 -16.15
N LEU A 188 8.29 16.21 -15.56
CA LEU A 188 8.05 15.85 -14.17
C LEU A 188 8.36 17.02 -13.22
N TRP A 189 9.50 17.68 -13.43
CA TRP A 189 9.90 18.86 -12.66
C TRP A 189 8.93 20.03 -12.83
N ASP A 190 8.50 20.31 -14.07
CA ASP A 190 7.52 21.36 -14.36
C ASP A 190 6.20 21.12 -13.62
N THR A 191 5.69 19.89 -13.65
CA THR A 191 4.49 19.50 -12.90
C THR A 191 4.67 19.69 -11.39
N ILE A 192 5.83 19.36 -10.83
CA ILE A 192 6.10 19.57 -9.40
C ILE A 192 6.01 21.05 -9.02
N GLN A 193 6.60 21.92 -9.84
CA GLN A 193 6.71 23.34 -9.52
C GLN A 193 5.45 24.15 -9.85
N ASN A 194 4.75 23.79 -10.92
CA ASN A 194 3.69 24.62 -11.49
C ASN A 194 2.29 23.99 -11.35
N ASP A 195 2.16 22.68 -11.50
CA ASP A 195 0.85 22.01 -11.54
C ASP A 195 0.40 21.51 -10.16
N LEU A 196 1.32 21.01 -9.34
CA LEU A 196 0.99 20.46 -8.02
C LEU A 196 0.57 21.51 -6.98
N PRO A 197 1.26 22.65 -6.81
CA PRO A 197 0.94 23.59 -5.74
C PRO A 197 -0.50 24.13 -5.76
N PRO A 198 -1.12 24.42 -6.93
CA PRO A 198 -2.52 24.81 -6.99
C PRO A 198 -3.51 23.71 -6.57
N LEU A 199 -3.13 22.43 -6.63
CA LEU A 199 -4.03 21.31 -6.35
C LEU A 199 -4.28 21.09 -4.86
N SER A 200 -3.27 21.29 -4.00
CA SER A 200 -3.40 21.14 -2.54
C SER A 200 -4.61 21.88 -1.96
N PRO A 201 -4.78 23.21 -2.14
CA PRO A 201 -5.93 23.92 -1.58
C PRO A 201 -7.27 23.54 -2.22
N MET A 202 -7.26 22.96 -3.43
CA MET A 202 -8.48 22.46 -4.07
C MET A 202 -8.92 21.13 -3.46
N LEU A 203 -7.97 20.25 -3.15
CA LEU A 203 -8.21 18.94 -2.52
C LEU A 203 -8.62 19.10 -1.05
N GLU A 204 -8.01 20.04 -0.31
CA GLU A 204 -8.40 20.34 1.08
C GLU A 204 -9.87 20.74 1.20
N LYS A 205 -10.41 21.50 0.24
CA LYS A 205 -11.83 21.88 0.20
C LYS A 205 -12.77 20.68 0.08
N ILE A 206 -12.32 19.57 -0.49
CA ILE A 206 -13.11 18.34 -0.56
C ILE A 206 -13.22 17.70 0.83
N LEU A 207 -12.17 17.79 1.64
CA LEU A 207 -12.11 17.18 2.98
C LEU A 207 -12.86 17.98 4.06
N GLN A 208 -13.13 19.27 3.78
CA GLN A 208 -13.85 20.17 4.69
C GLN A 208 -15.39 20.17 4.48
N ASN A 209 -15.88 19.42 3.47
CA ASN A 209 -17.30 19.20 3.19
C ASN A 209 -17.70 17.76 3.53
#